data_AF-C0BVM8-F1
#
_entry.id   AF-C0BVM8-F1
#
_cell.length_a   1.000
_cell.length_b   1.000
_cell.length_c   1.000
_cell.angle_alpha   90.00
_cell.angle_beta   90.00
_cell.angle_gamma   90.00
#
_symmetry.space_group_name_H-M   'P 1'
#
loop_
_entity.id
_entity.type
_entity.pdbx_description
1 polymer ?
#
loop_
_entity_poly.entity_id
_entity_poly.type
_entity_poly.pdbx_seq_one_letter_code
_entity_poly.pdbx_strand_id
1 'polypeptide(L)'
;MAIITLFHGSPHESVTPEYGLGNDKHDYGRGFYLTKSVELAKEWAVCRPDESNGWVHQYELDTNGLRILDFQEHNVLAWLAELMKHRDAADSKRYRVLAAKFIAKYGIETSSYD
;
A
#
# COMPACT_ATOMS: atom_id res chain seq x y z
N MET A 1 -17.56 -12.46 10.48
CA MET A 1 -16.66 -11.84 11.47
C MET A 1 -15.78 -10.87 10.70
N ALA A 2 -15.72 -9.60 11.14
CA ALA A 2 -15.24 -8.47 10.34
C ALA A 2 -13.96 -7.82 10.89
N ILE A 3 -13.39 -8.28 12.00
CA ILE A 3 -12.13 -7.72 12.51
C ILE A 3 -10.95 -8.53 11.99
N ILE A 4 -9.94 -7.85 11.45
CA ILE A 4 -8.68 -8.45 11.01
C ILE A 4 -7.49 -7.87 11.78
N THR A 5 -6.59 -8.74 12.24
CA THR A 5 -5.31 -8.33 12.83
C THR A 5 -4.28 -8.11 11.72
N LEU A 6 -3.59 -6.97 11.79
CA LEU A 6 -2.63 -6.53 10.80
C LEU A 6 -1.38 -5.94 11.47
N PHE A 7 -0.27 -5.95 10.75
CA PHE A 7 1.04 -5.53 11.24
C PHE A 7 1.69 -4.50 10.33
N HIS A 8 2.41 -3.54 10.93
CA HIS A 8 3.20 -2.52 10.25
C HIS A 8 4.61 -2.47 10.84
N GLY A 9 5.63 -2.56 9.99
CA GLY A 9 7.02 -2.32 10.39
C GLY A 9 7.40 -0.86 10.21
N SER A 10 8.07 -0.26 11.20
CA SER A 10 8.51 1.13 11.17
C SER A 10 9.80 1.32 11.97
N PRO A 11 10.66 2.29 11.62
CA PRO A 11 11.75 2.72 12.50
C PRO A 11 11.22 3.40 13.78
N HIS A 12 9.98 3.90 13.80
CA HIS A 12 9.44 4.68 14.91
C HIS A 12 8.80 3.81 16.00
N GLU A 13 9.13 4.11 17.26
CA GLU A 13 8.56 3.43 18.44
C GLU A 13 7.05 3.62 18.58
N SER A 14 6.50 4.71 18.07
CA SER A 14 5.06 4.97 18.03
C SER A 14 4.64 5.41 16.64
N VAL A 15 3.54 4.83 16.16
CA VAL A 15 2.92 5.16 14.88
C VAL A 15 1.42 5.32 15.13
N THR A 16 0.87 6.48 14.78
CA THR A 16 -0.58 6.72 14.79
C THR A 16 -0.99 7.02 13.35
N PRO A 17 -1.75 6.13 12.67
CA PRO A 17 -2.18 6.40 11.32
C PRO A 17 -3.16 7.57 11.29
N GLU A 18 -2.97 8.47 10.33
CA GLU A 18 -3.81 9.65 10.12
C GLU A 18 -4.29 9.70 8.66
N TYR A 19 -5.58 9.93 8.48
CA TYR A 19 -6.20 9.97 7.16
C TYR A 19 -5.62 11.11 6.30
N GLY A 20 -5.38 10.81 5.02
CA GLY A 20 -4.87 11.78 4.05
C GLY A 20 -3.35 12.01 4.08
N LEU A 21 -2.64 11.45 5.06
CA LEU A 21 -1.18 11.47 5.11
C LEU A 21 -0.55 10.33 4.28
N GLY A 22 0.78 10.40 4.12
CA GLY A 22 1.57 9.46 3.33
C GLY A 22 2.14 10.10 2.05
N ASN A 23 2.80 9.29 1.22
CA ASN A 23 3.42 9.74 -0.02
C ASN A 23 2.66 9.21 -1.24
N ASP A 24 2.27 10.10 -2.15
CA ASP A 24 1.58 9.74 -3.40
C ASP A 24 2.42 8.86 -4.34
N LYS A 25 3.74 8.79 -4.13
CA LYS A 25 4.68 8.01 -4.94
C LYS A 25 5.04 6.64 -4.34
N HIS A 26 4.40 6.23 -3.25
CA HIS A 26 4.47 4.83 -2.81
C HIS A 26 3.82 3.91 -3.85
N ASP A 27 4.14 2.62 -3.77
CA ASP A 27 3.74 1.60 -4.75
C ASP A 27 2.24 1.67 -5.09
N TYR A 28 1.37 1.83 -4.09
CA TYR A 28 -0.08 1.94 -4.29
C TYR A 28 -0.65 3.28 -3.80
N GLY A 29 0.17 4.33 -3.81
CA GLY A 29 -0.21 5.69 -3.44
C GLY A 29 -0.27 5.92 -1.93
N ARG A 30 -0.92 7.02 -1.53
CA ARG A 30 -1.11 7.35 -0.10
C ARG A 30 -1.95 6.29 0.60
N GLY A 31 -1.47 5.86 1.75
CA GLY A 31 -2.17 4.89 2.57
C GLY A 31 -1.30 4.41 3.73
N PHE A 32 -1.92 3.66 4.63
CA PHE A 32 -1.23 2.99 5.71
C PHE A 32 -1.04 1.52 5.36
N TYR A 33 0.22 1.12 5.15
CA TYR A 33 0.57 -0.17 4.57
C TYR A 33 0.72 -1.21 5.67
N LEU A 34 -0.07 -2.27 5.55
CA LEU A 34 -0.27 -3.28 6.58
C LEU A 34 -0.20 -4.68 5.96
N THR A 35 0.18 -5.67 6.76
CA THR A 35 0.24 -7.07 6.35
C THR A 35 -0.32 -8.00 7.43
N LYS A 36 -0.89 -9.14 7.03
CA LYS A 36 -1.28 -10.21 7.96
C LYS A 36 -0.08 -10.99 8.52
N SER A 37 1.10 -10.86 7.89
CA SER A 37 2.32 -11.58 8.28
C SER A 37 3.21 -10.70 9.15
N VAL A 38 3.36 -11.07 10.42
CA VAL A 38 4.30 -10.40 11.34
C VAL A 38 5.74 -10.50 10.84
N GLU A 39 6.14 -11.61 10.24
CA GLU A 39 7.50 -11.78 9.70
C GLU A 39 7.77 -10.83 8.54
N LEU A 40 6.80 -10.65 7.64
CA LEU A 40 6.92 -9.66 6.57
C LEU A 40 6.98 -8.23 7.14
N ALA A 41 6.21 -7.92 8.18
CA ALA A 41 6.27 -6.61 8.82
C ALA A 41 7.66 -6.33 9.42
N LYS A 42 8.34 -7.34 9.98
CA LYS A 42 9.71 -7.20 10.51
C LYS A 42 10.72 -6.77 9.44
N GLU A 43 10.53 -7.17 8.17
CA GLU A 43 11.41 -6.74 7.08
C GLU A 43 11.38 -5.21 6.87
N TRP A 44 10.29 -4.55 7.27
CA TRP A 44 10.11 -3.10 7.21
C TRP A 44 10.38 -2.39 8.53
N ALA A 45 10.54 -3.13 9.63
CA ALA A 45 10.95 -2.63 10.94
C ALA A 45 12.48 -2.43 10.97
N VAL A 46 12.99 -1.59 10.07
CA VAL A 46 14.43 -1.30 9.97
C VAL A 46 14.83 -0.21 10.97
N CYS A 47 15.96 -0.39 11.63
CA CYS A 47 16.55 0.64 12.49
C CYS A 47 17.14 1.78 11.65
N ARG A 48 17.08 3.00 12.17
CA ARG A 48 17.84 4.13 11.62
C ARG A 48 19.28 4.08 12.13
N PRO A 49 20.25 4.71 11.44
CA PRO A 49 21.66 4.69 11.88
C PRO A 49 21.89 5.17 13.32
N ASP A 50 21.00 6.01 13.83
CA ASP A 50 21.01 6.63 15.16
C ASP A 50 20.04 5.97 16.16
N GLU A 51 19.23 5.01 15.72
CA GLU A 51 18.29 4.27 16.57
C GLU A 51 18.68 2.79 16.66
N SER A 52 18.59 2.19 17.84
CA SER A 52 19.03 0.81 18.05
C SER A 52 18.02 -0.23 17.56
N ASN A 53 16.75 0.14 17.43
CA ASN A 53 15.65 -0.79 17.20
C ASN A 53 14.80 -0.35 16.01
N GLY A 54 14.18 -1.33 15.34
CA GLY A 54 12.97 -1.11 14.57
C GLY A 54 11.79 -1.74 15.31
N TRP A 55 10.58 -1.30 14.97
CA TRP A 55 9.36 -1.64 15.69
C TRP A 55 8.33 -2.27 14.77
N VAL A 56 7.66 -3.31 15.27
CA VAL A 56 6.48 -3.89 14.63
C VAL A 56 5.26 -3.52 15.46
N HIS A 57 4.30 -2.90 14.79
CA HIS A 57 3.05 -2.42 15.38
C HIS A 57 1.92 -3.35 14.97
N GLN A 58 1.04 -3.69 15.91
CA GLN A 58 -0.16 -4.49 15.66
C GLN A 58 -1.40 -3.60 15.69
N TYR A 59 -2.28 -3.78 14.71
CA TYR A 59 -3.56 -3.09 14.60
C TYR A 59 -4.69 -4.08 14.39
N GLU A 60 -5.89 -3.70 14.82
CA GLU A 60 -7.14 -4.37 14.49
C GLU A 60 -7.95 -3.47 13.55
N LEU A 61 -8.33 -3.98 12.39
CA LEU A 61 -9.17 -3.28 11.44
C LEU A 61 -10.55 -3.96 11.41
N ASP A 62 -11.58 -3.23 11.83
CA ASP A 62 -12.96 -3.63 11.60
C ASP A 62 -13.35 -3.30 10.15
N THR A 63 -13.60 -4.34 9.37
CA THR A 63 -14.00 -4.27 7.97
C THR A 63 -15.52 -4.25 7.78
N ASN A 64 -16.29 -4.23 8.87
CA ASN A 64 -17.74 -4.29 8.77
C ASN A 64 -18.28 -3.05 8.05
N GLY A 65 -19.01 -3.27 6.96
CA GLY A 65 -19.58 -2.20 6.15
C GLY A 65 -18.59 -1.51 5.21
N LEU A 66 -17.31 -1.88 5.21
CA LEU A 66 -16.33 -1.38 4.23
C LEU A 66 -16.46 -2.11 2.89
N ARG A 67 -16.34 -1.35 1.82
CA ARG A 67 -16.19 -1.85 0.44
C ARG A 67 -14.72 -1.98 0.13
N ILE A 68 -14.17 -3.16 0.39
CA ILE A 68 -12.76 -3.46 0.17
C ILE A 68 -12.54 -3.90 -1.29
N LEU A 69 -11.59 -3.27 -1.98
CA LEU A 69 -11.11 -3.75 -3.26
C LEU A 69 -10.07 -4.86 -3.04
N ASP A 70 -10.44 -6.11 -3.30
CA ASP A 70 -9.51 -7.24 -3.25
C ASP A 70 -8.89 -7.49 -4.63
N PHE A 71 -7.66 -7.03 -4.82
CA PHE A 71 -6.92 -7.28 -6.05
C PHE A 71 -6.60 -8.77 -6.30
N GLN A 72 -6.73 -9.68 -5.33
CA GLN A 72 -6.60 -11.13 -5.54
C GLN A 72 -7.75 -11.70 -6.39
N GLU A 73 -8.92 -11.05 -6.39
CA GLU A 73 -10.05 -11.40 -7.25
C GLU A 73 -9.87 -10.89 -8.70
N HIS A 74 -8.80 -10.14 -8.95
CA HIS A 74 -8.46 -9.55 -10.23
C HIS A 74 -7.18 -10.14 -10.83
N ASN A 75 -6.96 -9.88 -12.11
CA ASN A 75 -5.75 -10.37 -12.79
C ASN A 75 -4.52 -9.52 -12.45
N VAL A 76 -3.33 -10.08 -12.68
CA VAL A 76 -2.03 -9.41 -12.41
C VAL A 76 -1.85 -8.09 -13.17
N LEU A 77 -2.52 -7.88 -14.31
CA LEU A 77 -2.42 -6.62 -15.04
C LEU A 77 -3.15 -5.49 -14.31
N ALA A 78 -4.20 -5.79 -13.56
CA ALA A 78 -4.87 -4.80 -12.71
C ALA A 78 -3.97 -4.34 -11.56
N TRP A 79 -3.27 -5.28 -10.90
CA TRP A 79 -2.23 -4.97 -9.91
C TRP A 79 -1.15 -4.05 -10.47
N LEU A 80 -0.61 -4.41 -11.64
CA LEU A 80 0.43 -3.61 -12.29
C LEU A 80 -0.08 -2.23 -12.72
N ALA A 81 -1.33 -2.15 -13.18
CA ALA A 81 -1.95 -0.88 -13.54
C ALA A 81 -2.08 0.03 -12.33
N GLU A 82 -2.51 -0.49 -11.17
CA GLU A 82 -2.57 0.30 -9.94
C GLU A 82 -1.18 0.77 -9.51
N LEU A 83 -0.19 -0.12 -9.50
CA LEU A 83 1.20 0.22 -9.20
C LEU A 83 1.73 1.37 -10.08
N MET A 84 1.45 1.29 -11.38
CA MET A 84 1.88 2.29 -12.36
C MET A 84 1.14 3.63 -12.26
N LYS A 85 -0.03 3.70 -11.61
CA LYS A 85 -0.73 4.97 -11.36
C LYS A 85 0.05 5.86 -10.39
N HIS A 86 0.69 5.25 -9.39
CA HIS A 86 1.32 5.96 -8.28
C HIS A 86 2.84 6.02 -8.44
N ARG A 87 3.45 4.91 -8.86
CA ARG A 87 4.91 4.78 -8.99
C ARG A 87 5.37 4.91 -10.44
N ASP A 88 6.12 5.97 -10.72
CA ASP A 88 6.83 6.13 -11.98
C ASP A 88 8.06 5.20 -12.00
N ALA A 89 7.98 4.12 -12.78
CA ALA A 89 9.11 3.19 -12.92
C ALA A 89 10.23 3.73 -13.83
N ALA A 90 9.93 4.74 -14.66
CA ALA A 90 10.88 5.40 -15.54
C ALA A 90 10.39 6.81 -15.92
N ASP A 91 11.30 7.69 -16.34
CA ASP A 91 11.01 9.09 -16.70
C ASP A 91 10.90 9.33 -18.22
N SER A 92 11.16 8.30 -19.02
CA SER A 92 11.20 8.42 -20.49
C SER A 92 9.84 8.82 -21.08
N LYS A 93 9.88 9.60 -22.18
CA LYS A 93 8.66 9.97 -22.94
C LYS A 93 7.86 8.72 -23.36
N ARG A 94 8.55 7.66 -23.80
CA ARG A 94 7.92 6.40 -24.20
C ARG A 94 7.17 5.75 -23.03
N TYR A 95 7.80 5.70 -21.85
CA TYR A 95 7.14 5.16 -20.65
C TYR A 95 5.89 5.94 -20.31
N ARG A 96 5.95 7.27 -20.19
CA ARG A 96 4.78 8.11 -19.84
C ARG A 96 3.58 7.86 -20.76
N VAL A 97 3.81 7.73 -22.07
CA VAL A 97 2.74 7.46 -23.04
C VAL A 97 2.18 6.05 -22.92
N LEU A 98 3.03 5.04 -22.76
CA LEU A 98 2.59 3.64 -22.69
C LEU A 98 1.96 3.30 -21.33
N ALA A 99 2.48 3.85 -20.24
CA ALA A 99 1.96 3.69 -18.90
C ALA A 99 0.52 4.20 -18.80
N ALA A 100 0.26 5.43 -19.29
CA ALA A 100 -1.09 5.99 -19.32
C ALA A 100 -2.08 5.10 -20.09
N LYS A 101 -1.66 4.53 -21.24
CA LYS A 101 -2.49 3.60 -22.02
C LYS A 101 -2.71 2.26 -21.31
N PHE A 102 -1.69 1.76 -20.61
CA PHE A 102 -1.79 0.52 -19.84
C PHE A 102 -2.77 0.68 -18.67
N ILE A 103 -2.63 1.77 -17.92
CA ILE A 103 -3.52 2.14 -16.81
C ILE A 103 -4.96 2.29 -17.31
N ALA A 104 -5.18 3.00 -18.42
CA ALA A 104 -6.52 3.18 -18.98
C ALA A 104 -7.16 1.85 -19.42
N LYS A 105 -6.37 0.86 -19.81
CA LYS A 105 -6.86 -0.44 -20.28
C LYS A 105 -7.12 -1.45 -19.15
N TYR A 106 -6.26 -1.48 -18.14
CA TYR A 106 -6.28 -2.52 -17.11
C TYR A 106 -6.56 -1.99 -15.70
N GLY A 107 -6.57 -0.67 -15.51
CA GLY A 107 -6.84 -0.05 -14.22
C GLY A 107 -8.29 -0.27 -13.78
N ILE A 108 -8.46 -0.39 -12.47
CA ILE A 108 -9.77 -0.48 -11.82
C ILE A 108 -10.19 0.92 -11.37
N GLU A 109 -11.49 1.20 -11.49
CA GLU A 109 -12.12 2.40 -10.95
C GLU A 109 -12.28 2.19 -9.43
N THR A 110 -11.67 3.06 -8.63
CA THR A 110 -11.57 2.87 -7.18
C THR A 110 -12.55 3.73 -6.36
N SER A 111 -13.29 4.66 -6.99
CA SER A 111 -14.17 5.62 -6.28
C SER A 111 -15.33 4.99 -5.52
N SER A 112 -15.68 3.74 -5.83
CA SER A 112 -16.75 3.00 -5.18
C SER A 112 -16.32 2.22 -3.93
N TYR A 113 -15.02 2.17 -3.65
CA TYR A 113 -14.41 1.48 -2.51
C TYR A 113 -14.02 2.46 -1.40
N ASP A 114 -13.78 1.91 -0.21
CA ASP A 114 -13.36 2.65 1.00
C ASP A 114 -11.84 2.55 1.25
#